data_AF-B0CD74-F1
#
_entry.id   AF-B0CD74-F1
#
_cell.length_a   1.000
_cell.length_b   1.000
_cell.length_c   1.000
_cell.angle_alpha   90.00
_cell.angle_beta   90.00
_cell.angle_gamma   90.00
#
_symmetry.space_group_name_H-M   'P 1'
#
loop_
_entity.id
_entity.type
_entity.pdbx_description
1 polymer ?
#
loop_
_entity_poly.entity_id
_entity_poly.type
_entity_poly.pdbx_seq_one_letter_code
_entity_poly.pdbx_strand_id
1 'polypeptide(L)'
;MTIKLNNFRSPLKSVMVLSLVGLMGACSGSTENSPEINSPASTPEATSSATPDPASSPVNTARNAEGETTLGSVLRAQQAYHLEYGKFTTSLEDLQLGITMNYFTFAGLDADAAQTTFKVVAKEAGLNSYAGGVANVDSIFEVILCESSSPSQDIAPPQFEEGSWSCGPESQRVEG
;
A
#
# COMPACT_ATOMS: atom_id res chain seq x y z
N MET A 1 28.07 -12.10 -41.37
CA MET A 1 27.55 -12.90 -40.24
C MET A 1 28.76 -13.34 -39.41
N THR A 2 29.04 -12.62 -38.33
CA THR A 2 30.25 -12.84 -37.51
C THR A 2 29.86 -12.69 -36.05
N ILE A 3 29.78 -13.81 -35.36
CA ILE A 3 29.39 -13.92 -33.95
C ILE A 3 30.67 -13.76 -33.12
N LYS A 4 30.74 -12.72 -32.28
CA LYS A 4 31.77 -12.58 -31.23
C LYS A 4 31.20 -13.08 -29.91
N LEU A 5 31.62 -14.28 -29.51
CA LEU A 5 31.41 -14.85 -28.18
C LEU A 5 32.51 -14.32 -27.25
N ASN A 6 32.17 -13.41 -26.34
CA ASN A 6 33.06 -13.04 -25.25
C ASN A 6 32.72 -13.84 -24.00
N ASN A 7 33.57 -14.83 -23.73
CA ASN A 7 33.76 -15.49 -22.44
C ASN A 7 34.23 -14.45 -21.41
N PHE A 8 33.47 -14.28 -20.33
CA PHE A 8 34.01 -13.68 -19.10
C PHE A 8 33.77 -14.63 -17.93
N ARG A 9 34.87 -15.01 -17.29
CA ARG A 9 35.00 -16.10 -16.33
C ARG A 9 35.50 -15.52 -15.01
N SER A 10 34.90 -15.99 -13.90
CA SER A 10 35.47 -16.09 -12.53
C SER A 10 35.26 -14.88 -11.58
N PRO A 11 35.43 -15.05 -10.24
CA PRO A 11 35.16 -16.23 -9.41
C PRO A 11 34.29 -15.93 -8.17
N LEU A 12 33.72 -17.00 -7.61
CA LEU A 12 33.21 -17.10 -6.25
C LEU A 12 34.19 -16.48 -5.23
N LYS A 13 33.68 -15.62 -4.35
CA LYS A 13 34.26 -15.39 -3.03
C LYS A 13 33.21 -15.67 -1.97
N SER A 14 33.35 -16.86 -1.41
CA SER A 14 32.77 -17.28 -0.14
C SER A 14 33.39 -16.46 0.99
N VAL A 15 32.58 -15.74 1.75
CA VAL A 15 32.96 -15.24 3.09
C VAL A 15 31.77 -15.51 4.01
N MET A 16 31.89 -16.60 4.78
CA MET A 16 31.13 -16.81 6.01
C MET A 16 31.65 -15.83 7.06
N VAL A 17 30.77 -15.05 7.68
CA VAL A 17 31.00 -14.50 9.02
C VAL A 17 29.81 -14.86 9.88
N LEU A 18 30.05 -15.84 10.74
CA LEU A 18 29.16 -16.27 11.81
C LEU A 18 29.50 -15.41 13.04
N SER A 19 28.59 -14.53 13.46
CA SER A 19 28.67 -13.87 14.77
C SER A 19 27.37 -14.12 15.53
N LEU A 20 27.40 -15.14 16.39
CA LEU A 20 26.49 -15.27 17.50
C LEU A 20 26.88 -14.23 18.56
N VAL A 21 26.02 -13.26 18.82
CA VAL A 21 26.02 -12.51 20.07
C VAL A 21 24.65 -12.70 20.71
N GLY A 22 24.67 -13.29 21.89
CA GLY A 22 23.48 -13.61 22.66
C GLY A 22 22.82 -12.38 23.26
N LEU A 23 21.50 -12.47 23.41
CA LEU A 23 20.73 -11.61 24.29
C LEU A 23 19.75 -12.50 25.07
N MET A 24 20.15 -12.89 26.28
CA MET A 24 19.20 -13.37 27.29
C MET A 24 18.59 -12.14 27.96
N GLY A 25 17.43 -11.72 27.46
CA GLY A 25 16.57 -10.74 28.12
C GLY A 25 15.52 -11.47 28.95
N ALA A 26 15.59 -11.34 30.27
CA ALA A 26 14.58 -11.83 31.20
C ALA A 26 13.29 -11.02 31.08
N CYS A 27 12.16 -11.67 30.76
CA CYS A 27 10.83 -11.09 30.94
C CYS A 27 10.40 -11.27 32.40
N SER A 28 10.61 -10.22 33.20
CA SER A 28 9.96 -10.08 34.51
C SER A 28 8.46 -9.95 34.33
N GLY A 29 7.70 -10.80 35.05
CA GLY A 29 6.25 -10.76 35.10
C GLY A 29 5.73 -9.44 35.63
N SER A 30 4.75 -8.87 34.95
CA SER A 30 3.92 -7.77 35.45
C SER A 30 2.51 -8.31 35.71
N THR A 31 2.17 -8.26 37.00
CA THR A 31 0.85 -8.13 37.62
C THR A 31 -0.34 -7.91 36.68
N GLU A 32 -1.27 -8.86 36.74
CA GLU A 32 -2.70 -8.63 36.52
C GLU A 32 -3.18 -7.42 37.34
N ASN A 33 -3.71 -6.43 36.64
CA ASN A 33 -4.70 -5.51 37.18
C ASN A 33 -5.74 -5.29 36.09
N SER A 34 -6.87 -5.98 36.21
CA SER A 34 -8.11 -5.69 35.49
C SER A 34 -8.55 -4.26 35.80
N PRO A 35 -8.77 -3.41 34.79
CA PRO A 35 -9.58 -2.22 34.95
C PRO A 35 -11.05 -2.57 34.73
N GLU A 36 -11.89 -2.23 35.72
CA GLU A 36 -13.33 -2.15 35.61
C GLU A 36 -13.73 -1.36 34.35
N ILE A 37 -14.58 -1.98 33.52
CA ILE A 37 -15.29 -1.33 32.43
C ILE A 37 -16.41 -0.48 33.04
N ASN A 38 -16.06 0.72 33.49
CA ASN A 38 -17.05 1.77 33.71
C ASN A 38 -17.29 2.47 32.38
N SER A 39 -18.42 2.14 31.76
CA SER A 39 -18.99 2.90 30.64
C SER A 39 -19.46 4.26 31.12
N PRO A 40 -19.02 5.35 30.47
CA PRO A 40 -19.90 6.46 30.21
C PRO A 40 -20.19 6.52 28.72
N ALA A 41 -21.48 6.42 28.39
CA ALA A 41 -22.01 6.83 27.10
C ALA A 41 -21.67 8.30 26.89
N SER A 42 -20.72 8.57 26.00
CA SER A 42 -20.45 9.90 25.47
C SER A 42 -21.05 9.98 24.08
N THR A 43 -22.23 10.60 24.07
CA THR A 43 -22.85 11.32 22.96
C THR A 43 -21.80 11.95 22.02
N PRO A 44 -21.97 11.89 20.69
CA PRO A 44 -21.03 12.57 19.78
C PRO A 44 -21.20 14.09 19.93
N GLU A 45 -20.19 14.74 20.53
CA GLU A 45 -20.00 16.17 20.38
C GLU A 45 -19.67 16.48 18.92
N ALA A 46 -20.68 16.91 18.17
CA ALA A 46 -20.49 17.68 16.97
C ALA A 46 -19.97 19.06 17.38
N THR A 47 -18.65 19.27 17.32
CA THR A 47 -18.04 20.60 17.09
C THR A 47 -16.65 20.41 16.52
N SER A 48 -16.52 20.52 15.19
CA SER A 48 -15.41 21.27 14.62
C SER A 48 -15.88 21.87 13.31
N SER A 49 -16.22 23.14 13.42
CA SER A 49 -16.46 24.07 12.32
C SER A 49 -15.15 24.32 11.58
N ALA A 50 -14.76 23.38 10.73
CA ALA A 50 -14.08 23.73 9.49
C ALA A 50 -15.20 23.93 8.46
N THR A 51 -15.24 25.09 7.80
CA THR A 51 -16.09 25.27 6.63
C THR A 51 -15.75 24.14 5.65
N PRO A 52 -16.69 23.21 5.35
CA PRO A 52 -16.42 22.20 4.35
C PRO A 52 -16.10 22.94 3.06
N ASP A 53 -15.01 22.58 2.40
CA ASP A 53 -14.82 22.95 1.01
C ASP A 53 -16.14 22.65 0.29
N PRO A 54 -16.68 23.57 -0.55
CA PRO A 54 -17.97 23.38 -1.22
C PRO A 54 -18.02 22.18 -2.18
N ALA A 55 -16.96 21.36 -2.24
CA ALA A 55 -16.77 20.26 -3.17
C ALA A 55 -16.98 18.84 -2.59
N SER A 56 -17.03 18.61 -1.26
CA SER A 56 -17.20 17.25 -0.71
C SER A 56 -18.22 17.16 0.41
N SER A 57 -19.28 16.38 0.19
CA SER A 57 -20.25 16.04 1.25
C SER A 57 -19.63 15.06 2.26
N PRO A 58 -20.05 15.06 3.54
CA PRO A 58 -19.59 14.07 4.54
C PRO A 58 -19.80 12.62 4.08
N VAL A 59 -20.83 12.38 3.26
CA VAL A 59 -21.11 11.08 2.65
C VAL A 59 -19.99 10.68 1.68
N ASN A 60 -19.54 11.60 0.82
CA ASN A 60 -18.47 11.32 -0.12
C ASN A 60 -17.13 11.13 0.58
N THR A 61 -16.85 11.88 1.65
CA THR A 61 -15.67 11.65 2.48
C THR A 61 -15.65 10.24 3.08
N ALA A 62 -16.78 9.80 3.65
CA ALA A 62 -16.89 8.44 4.20
C ALA A 62 -16.75 7.36 3.12
N ARG A 63 -17.26 7.60 1.91
CA ARG A 63 -17.12 6.68 0.77
C ARG A 63 -15.69 6.63 0.27
N ASN A 64 -15.01 7.77 0.12
CA ASN A 64 -13.61 7.86 -0.29
C ASN A 64 -12.69 7.06 0.64
N ALA A 65 -12.97 7.04 1.95
CA ALA A 65 -12.23 6.22 2.90
C ALA A 65 -12.27 4.72 2.57
N GLU A 66 -13.33 4.19 1.94
CA GLU A 66 -13.36 2.79 1.47
C GLU A 66 -12.28 2.54 0.40
N GLY A 67 -12.16 3.44 -0.58
CA GLY A 67 -11.20 3.31 -1.67
C GLY A 67 -9.75 3.38 -1.16
N GLU A 68 -9.46 4.36 -0.32
CA GLU A 68 -8.14 4.58 0.29
C GLU A 68 -7.72 3.39 1.15
N THR A 69 -8.57 2.98 2.11
CA THR A 69 -8.25 1.88 3.03
C THR A 69 -8.16 0.53 2.32
N THR A 70 -8.97 0.30 1.30
CA THR A 70 -8.90 -0.91 0.46
C THR A 70 -7.56 -0.97 -0.25
N LEU A 71 -7.17 0.09 -0.94
CA LEU A 71 -5.90 0.10 -1.68
C LEU A 71 -4.70 0.02 -0.74
N GLY A 72 -4.73 0.70 0.41
CA GLY A 72 -3.70 0.56 1.44
C GLY A 72 -3.60 -0.86 2.01
N SER A 73 -4.70 -1.62 2.05
CA SER A 73 -4.69 -3.04 2.43
C SER A 73 -4.09 -3.92 1.34
N VAL A 74 -4.41 -3.66 0.07
CA VAL A 74 -3.80 -4.34 -1.08
C VAL A 74 -2.29 -4.15 -1.09
N LEU A 75 -1.79 -2.92 -0.92
CA LEU A 75 -0.36 -2.63 -0.97
C LEU A 75 0.43 -3.33 0.16
N ARG A 76 -0.17 -3.47 1.35
CA ARG A 76 0.43 -4.27 2.44
C ARG A 76 0.43 -5.76 2.14
N ALA A 77 -0.66 -6.28 1.56
CA ALA A 77 -0.74 -7.68 1.15
C ALA A 77 0.28 -8.03 0.07
N GLN A 78 0.55 -7.11 -0.86
CA GLN A 78 1.58 -7.29 -1.88
C GLN A 78 2.97 -7.44 -1.30
N GLN A 79 3.32 -6.67 -0.26
CA GLN A 79 4.60 -6.84 0.44
C GLN A 79 4.71 -8.23 1.06
N ALA A 80 3.65 -8.69 1.74
CA ALA A 80 3.61 -10.03 2.31
C ALA A 80 3.71 -11.12 1.23
N TYR A 81 2.95 -10.97 0.14
CA TYR A 81 2.96 -11.90 -0.99
C TYR A 81 4.35 -11.96 -1.64
N HIS A 82 5.03 -10.84 -1.81
CA HIS A 82 6.40 -10.80 -2.34
C HIS A 82 7.39 -11.49 -1.41
N LEU A 83 7.28 -11.30 -0.09
CA LEU A 83 8.12 -12.01 0.88
C LEU A 83 7.93 -13.53 0.83
N GLU A 84 6.74 -14.00 0.49
CA GLU A 84 6.43 -15.44 0.40
C GLU A 84 6.82 -16.06 -0.95
N TYR A 85 6.57 -15.36 -2.05
CA TYR A 85 6.66 -15.90 -3.41
C TYR A 85 7.78 -15.30 -4.28
N GLY A 86 8.48 -14.27 -3.79
CA GLY A 86 9.56 -13.57 -4.50
C GLY A 86 9.11 -12.77 -5.73
N LYS A 87 7.80 -12.49 -5.84
CA LYS A 87 7.19 -11.72 -6.92
C LYS A 87 5.90 -11.06 -6.45
N PHE A 88 5.44 -10.06 -7.19
CA PHE A 88 4.11 -9.47 -7.00
C PHE A 88 3.05 -10.18 -7.85
N THR A 89 1.77 -9.86 -7.62
CA THR A 89 0.63 -10.39 -8.38
C THR A 89 -0.36 -9.29 -8.73
N THR A 90 -1.09 -9.41 -9.85
CA THR A 90 -2.21 -8.51 -10.18
C THR A 90 -3.56 -9.03 -9.67
N SER A 91 -3.61 -10.26 -9.14
CA SER A 91 -4.84 -10.93 -8.72
C SER A 91 -5.17 -10.59 -7.27
N LEU A 92 -6.37 -10.06 -7.02
CA LEU A 92 -6.88 -9.85 -5.65
C LEU A 92 -7.16 -11.18 -4.93
N GLU A 93 -7.46 -12.24 -5.69
CA GLU A 93 -7.71 -13.59 -5.14
C GLU A 93 -6.42 -14.20 -4.56
N ASP A 94 -5.29 -14.00 -5.24
CA ASP A 94 -3.97 -14.46 -4.78
C ASP A 94 -3.57 -13.80 -3.45
N LEU A 95 -4.04 -12.56 -3.22
CA LEU A 95 -3.79 -11.82 -1.98
C LEU A 95 -4.70 -12.25 -0.82
N GLN A 96 -5.73 -13.06 -1.08
CA GLN A 96 -6.64 -13.63 -0.07
C GLN A 96 -7.27 -12.60 0.88
N LEU A 97 -7.48 -11.37 0.41
CA LEU A 97 -7.95 -10.27 1.26
C LEU A 97 -9.43 -10.31 1.60
N GLY A 98 -10.25 -11.04 0.84
CA GLY A 98 -11.70 -11.15 1.08
C GLY A 98 -12.45 -9.82 1.02
N ILE A 99 -11.91 -8.81 0.33
CA ILE A 99 -12.48 -7.45 0.29
C ILE A 99 -13.63 -7.39 -0.71
N THR A 100 -14.73 -6.74 -0.30
CA THR A 100 -15.83 -6.35 -1.19
C THR A 100 -15.88 -4.83 -1.27
N MET A 101 -15.91 -4.28 -2.49
CA MET A 101 -16.02 -2.84 -2.72
C MET A 101 -17.40 -2.47 -3.24
N ASN A 102 -18.07 -1.58 -2.55
CA ASN A 102 -19.40 -1.09 -2.92
C ASN A 102 -19.28 0.04 -3.94
N TYR A 103 -18.43 1.03 -3.64
CA TYR A 103 -18.33 2.27 -4.42
C TYR A 103 -17.18 2.30 -5.42
N PHE A 104 -16.32 1.27 -5.41
CA PHE A 104 -15.12 1.21 -6.24
C PHE A 104 -15.00 -0.09 -7.02
N THR A 105 -14.20 -0.04 -8.08
CA THR A 105 -13.77 -1.18 -8.88
C THR A 105 -12.25 -1.30 -8.77
N PHE A 106 -11.75 -2.51 -8.56
CA PHE A 106 -10.32 -2.79 -8.48
C PHE A 106 -9.79 -3.25 -9.84
N ALA A 107 -8.57 -2.81 -10.17
CA ALA A 107 -7.81 -3.30 -11.31
C ALA A 107 -6.33 -3.42 -10.94
N GLY A 108 -5.78 -4.63 -11.05
CA GLY A 108 -4.33 -4.83 -11.15
C GLY A 108 -3.88 -4.54 -12.57
N LEU A 109 -2.82 -3.75 -12.70
CA LEU A 109 -2.37 -3.25 -14.02
C LEU A 109 -1.14 -4.00 -14.51
N ASP A 110 -0.13 -4.03 -13.67
CA ASP A 110 1.16 -4.64 -13.97
C ASP A 110 1.76 -5.24 -12.70
N ALA A 111 2.51 -6.33 -12.85
CA ALA A 111 3.21 -6.99 -11.75
C ALA A 111 4.36 -7.84 -12.29
N ASP A 112 5.52 -7.70 -11.66
CA ASP A 112 6.69 -8.54 -11.88
C ASP A 112 7.40 -8.85 -10.55
N ALA A 113 8.69 -9.21 -10.60
CA ALA A 113 9.48 -9.48 -9.40
C ALA A 113 9.98 -8.20 -8.69
N ALA A 114 10.03 -7.07 -9.39
CA ALA A 114 10.55 -5.80 -8.91
C ALA A 114 9.45 -4.86 -8.43
N GLN A 115 8.28 -4.85 -9.08
CA GLN A 115 7.20 -3.92 -8.74
C GLN A 115 5.81 -4.39 -9.19
N THR A 116 4.79 -3.70 -8.71
CA THR A 116 3.41 -3.83 -9.20
C THR A 116 2.63 -2.54 -9.00
N THR A 117 1.59 -2.33 -9.81
CA THR A 117 0.69 -1.18 -9.72
C THR A 117 -0.78 -1.58 -9.79
N PHE A 118 -1.62 -0.81 -9.09
CA PHE A 118 -3.06 -1.04 -8.97
C PHE A 118 -3.82 0.27 -9.08
N LYS A 119 -5.11 0.14 -9.39
CA LYS A 119 -6.10 1.21 -9.26
C LYS A 119 -7.35 0.72 -8.54
N VAL A 120 -7.94 1.63 -7.80
CA VAL A 120 -9.27 1.53 -7.20
C VAL A 120 -10.07 2.71 -7.72
N VAL A 121 -10.92 2.45 -8.70
CA VAL A 121 -11.61 3.47 -9.50
C VAL A 121 -13.03 3.65 -9.01
N ALA A 122 -13.46 4.89 -8.80
CA ALA A 122 -14.81 5.18 -8.34
C ALA A 122 -15.86 4.72 -9.37
N LYS A 123 -16.94 4.09 -8.88
CA LYS A 123 -18.12 3.73 -9.66
C LYS A 123 -19.09 4.90 -9.80
N GLU A 124 -19.13 5.78 -8.81
CA GLU A 124 -20.08 6.89 -8.71
C GLU A 124 -19.38 8.24 -8.89
N ALA A 125 -20.11 9.22 -9.42
CA ALA A 125 -19.62 10.59 -9.51
C ALA A 125 -19.45 11.23 -8.12
N GLY A 126 -18.52 12.16 -7.99
CA GLY A 126 -18.27 12.88 -6.73
C GLY A 126 -17.35 12.15 -5.75
N LEU A 127 -16.79 11.00 -6.14
CA LEU A 127 -15.75 10.27 -5.40
C LEU A 127 -14.41 10.37 -6.14
N ASN A 128 -13.31 10.34 -5.39
CA ASN A 128 -11.96 10.33 -5.93
C ASN A 128 -11.56 8.91 -6.32
N SER A 129 -10.74 8.75 -7.36
CA SER A 129 -10.12 7.46 -7.68
C SER A 129 -8.72 7.39 -7.07
N TYR A 130 -8.27 6.16 -6.81
CA TYR A 130 -6.99 5.89 -6.15
C TYR A 130 -6.11 4.99 -7.01
N ALA A 131 -4.80 5.25 -7.00
CA ALA A 131 -3.80 4.44 -7.66
C ALA A 131 -2.65 4.19 -6.69
N GLY A 132 -1.98 3.06 -6.81
CA GLY A 132 -0.95 2.69 -5.86
C GLY A 132 0.07 1.76 -6.48
N GLY A 133 1.26 1.77 -5.90
CA GLY A 133 2.38 0.96 -6.34
C GLY A 133 3.19 0.46 -5.16
N VAL A 134 3.78 -0.71 -5.32
CA VAL A 134 4.83 -1.21 -4.45
C VAL A 134 5.98 -1.75 -5.28
N ALA A 135 7.20 -1.41 -4.88
CA ALA A 135 8.43 -1.87 -5.49
C ALA A 135 9.34 -2.43 -4.40
N ASN A 136 10.15 -3.44 -4.75
CA ASN A 136 11.22 -3.93 -3.91
C ASN A 136 12.56 -3.38 -4.45
N VAL A 137 13.21 -2.52 -3.67
CA VAL A 137 14.53 -1.94 -3.97
C VAL A 137 15.50 -2.45 -2.94
N ASP A 138 16.45 -3.28 -3.34
CA ASP A 138 17.48 -3.83 -2.45
C ASP A 138 16.92 -4.44 -1.15
N SER A 139 15.82 -5.18 -1.24
CA SER A 139 15.09 -5.79 -0.11
C SER A 139 14.32 -4.81 0.79
N ILE A 140 14.17 -3.55 0.39
CA ILE A 140 13.31 -2.55 1.04
C ILE A 140 12.09 -2.32 0.15
N PHE A 141 10.90 -2.27 0.74
CA PHE A 141 9.67 -1.97 0.00
C PHE A 141 9.42 -0.46 -0.06
N GLU A 142 9.36 0.07 -1.27
CA GLU A 142 8.92 1.43 -1.56
C GLU A 142 7.45 1.40 -1.97
N VAL A 143 6.62 2.21 -1.32
CA VAL A 143 5.16 2.19 -1.48
C VAL A 143 4.64 3.59 -1.76
N ILE A 144 3.69 3.70 -2.67
CA ILE A 144 2.95 4.94 -2.93
C ILE A 144 1.45 4.69 -2.98
N LEU A 145 0.71 5.68 -2.48
CA LEU A 145 -0.73 5.81 -2.64
C LEU A 145 -1.00 7.19 -3.23
N CYS A 146 -1.73 7.22 -4.33
CA CYS A 146 -2.11 8.42 -5.06
C CYS A 146 -3.63 8.53 -5.10
N GLU A 147 -4.12 9.76 -4.95
CA GLU A 147 -5.53 10.12 -5.09
C GLU A 147 -5.67 11.10 -6.25
N SER A 148 -6.75 10.98 -7.02
CA SER A 148 -7.07 11.94 -8.08
C SER A 148 -7.31 13.32 -7.50
N SER A 149 -6.75 14.37 -8.11
CA SER A 149 -6.88 15.75 -7.64
C SER A 149 -8.31 16.30 -7.66
N SER A 150 -9.23 15.61 -8.34
CA SER A 150 -10.66 15.87 -8.32
C SER A 150 -11.45 14.57 -8.49
N PRO A 151 -12.76 14.55 -8.13
CA PRO A 151 -13.59 13.38 -8.31
C PRO A 151 -13.56 12.86 -9.75
N SER A 152 -13.27 11.58 -9.91
CA SER A 152 -12.94 10.99 -11.21
C SER A 152 -13.30 9.51 -11.24
N GLN A 153 -13.52 8.99 -12.44
CA GLN A 153 -13.75 7.58 -12.72
C GLN A 153 -12.57 6.97 -13.50
N ASP A 154 -11.40 7.60 -13.39
CA ASP A 154 -10.11 7.10 -13.86
C ASP A 154 -9.00 7.86 -13.12
N ILE A 155 -7.81 7.28 -13.09
CA ILE A 155 -6.62 7.87 -12.50
C ILE A 155 -5.41 7.28 -13.20
N ALA A 156 -4.36 8.06 -13.49
CA ALA A 156 -3.13 7.51 -14.07
C ALA A 156 -2.38 6.63 -13.04
N PRO A 157 -1.77 5.50 -13.46
CA PRO A 157 -0.95 4.71 -12.55
C PRO A 157 0.29 5.49 -12.10
N PRO A 158 0.77 5.28 -10.86
CA PRO A 158 2.03 5.86 -10.43
C PRO A 158 3.20 5.34 -11.26
N GLN A 159 4.25 6.14 -11.38
CA GLN A 159 5.47 5.79 -12.09
C GLN A 159 6.59 5.52 -11.10
N PHE A 160 7.39 4.50 -11.37
CA PHE A 160 8.56 4.14 -10.57
C PHE A 160 9.83 4.38 -11.38
N GLU A 161 10.60 5.38 -10.99
CA GLU A 161 11.82 5.79 -11.68
C GLU A 161 12.93 6.05 -10.65
N GLU A 162 14.14 5.60 -10.95
CA GLU A 162 15.34 5.84 -10.11
C GLU A 162 15.17 5.45 -8.63
N GLY A 163 14.38 4.41 -8.35
CA GLY A 163 14.15 3.92 -6.98
C GLY A 163 13.09 4.71 -6.20
N SER A 164 12.35 5.61 -6.84
CA SER A 164 11.32 6.42 -6.19
C SER A 164 10.01 6.40 -6.96
N TRP A 165 8.91 6.53 -6.22
CA TRP A 165 7.57 6.62 -6.78
C TRP A 165 7.14 8.06 -7.02
N SER A 166 6.42 8.29 -8.11
CA SER A 166 5.70 9.53 -8.40
C SER A 166 4.25 9.26 -8.80
N CYS A 167 3.34 10.12 -8.37
CA CYS A 167 1.94 10.05 -8.80
C CYS A 167 1.81 10.49 -10.27
N GLY A 168 0.88 9.86 -10.98
CA GLY A 168 0.59 10.21 -12.37
C GLY A 168 -0.06 11.60 -12.50
N PRO A 169 -0.27 12.09 -13.74
CA PRO A 169 -0.95 13.36 -13.98
C PRO A 169 -2.32 13.44 -13.28
N GLU A 170 -2.70 14.63 -12.84
CA GLU A 170 -3.98 14.90 -12.14
C GLU A 170 -4.18 14.04 -10.88
N SER A 171 -3.09 13.66 -10.21
CA SER A 171 -3.15 12.96 -8.93
C SER A 171 -2.06 13.44 -7.97
N GLN A 172 -2.31 13.26 -6.68
CA GLN A 172 -1.45 13.68 -5.59
C GLN A 172 -1.19 12.53 -4.62
N ARG A 173 -0.05 12.58 -3.93
CA ARG A 173 0.28 11.59 -2.89
C ARG A 173 -0.68 11.74 -1.72
N VAL A 174 -1.21 10.62 -1.24
CA VAL A 174 -1.95 10.55 0.02
C VAL A 174 -0.92 10.36 1.14
N GLU A 175 -0.90 11.30 2.08
CA GLU A 175 -0.11 11.18 3.30
C GLU A 175 -0.92 10.34 4.32
N GLY A 176 -0.34 9.23 4.77
CA GLY A 176 -0.95 8.29 5.73
C GLY A 176 -0.41 8.44 7.14
#